data_AF-A0AAD8C2H5-F1
#
_entry.id   AF-A0AAD8C2H5-F1
#
_cell.length_a   1.000
_cell.length_b   1.000
_cell.length_c   1.000
_cell.angle_alpha   90.00
_cell.angle_beta   90.00
_cell.angle_gamma   90.00
#
_symmetry.space_group_name_H-M   'P 1'
#
loop_
_entity.id
_entity.type
_entity.pdbx_description
1 polymer ?
#
loop_
_entity_poly.entity_id
_entity_poly.type
_entity_poly.pdbx_seq_one_letter_code
_entity_poly.pdbx_strand_id
1 'polypeptide(L)'
;MMVEAMIAASSDASVRGIKFPPANVEQLKRTQLHELISSTTTAALLSIGLDVALLNGIDPENWSDCIHFQQAANVVKCLKVINDTAERSIALMTSFNQSITKSEAEMQKLIQVVKDNWECIPDSSKASLASAKMATK
;
A
#
# COMPACT_ATOMS: atom_id res chain seq x y z
N MET A 1 -13.12 27.68 -6.65
CA MET A 1 -14.07 26.58 -6.30
C MET A 1 -13.43 25.24 -6.67
N MET A 2 -13.42 24.29 -5.73
CA MET A 2 -12.70 22.99 -5.69
C MET A 2 -11.22 23.01 -5.26
N VAL A 3 -10.35 23.85 -5.83
CA VAL A 3 -8.91 23.88 -5.43
C VAL A 3 -8.68 24.56 -4.07
N GLU A 4 -9.41 25.64 -3.76
CA GLU A 4 -9.31 26.34 -2.48
C GLU A 4 -9.86 25.53 -1.29
N ALA A 5 -10.76 24.57 -1.54
CA ALA A 5 -11.32 23.71 -0.49
C ALA A 5 -10.32 22.65 0.02
N MET A 6 -9.27 22.34 -0.75
CA MET A 6 -8.25 21.35 -0.35
C MET A 6 -7.17 21.94 0.56
N ILE A 7 -7.00 23.26 0.60
CA ILE A 7 -5.94 23.93 1.36
C ILE A 7 -6.39 24.22 2.81
N ALA A 8 -7.70 24.37 3.05
CA ALA A 8 -8.24 24.83 4.34
C ALA A 8 -8.33 23.76 5.45
N ALA A 9 -7.97 22.49 5.17
CA ALA A 9 -8.09 21.39 6.14
C ALA A 9 -6.73 20.73 6.41
N SER A 10 -5.78 21.47 6.98
CA SER A 10 -4.59 20.84 7.58
C SER A 10 -4.08 21.64 8.78
N SER A 11 -4.94 21.81 9.79
CA SER A 11 -4.52 22.26 11.12
C SER A 11 -5.01 21.31 12.22
N ASP A 12 -5.25 20.04 11.90
CA ASP A 12 -5.41 19.04 12.93
C ASP A 12 -4.60 17.81 12.56
N ALA A 13 -3.72 17.41 13.47
CA ALA A 13 -2.80 16.29 13.31
C ALA A 13 -3.57 14.97 13.47
N SER A 14 -4.63 14.76 12.69
CA SER A 14 -5.25 13.46 12.52
C SER A 14 -4.72 12.85 11.23
N VAL A 15 -3.53 12.27 11.33
CA VAL A 15 -2.97 11.46 10.25
C VAL A 15 -3.84 10.19 10.16
N ARG A 16 -4.83 10.23 9.25
CA ARG A 16 -5.64 9.09 8.77
C ARG A 16 -6.34 8.25 9.85
N GLY A 17 -7.32 8.79 10.56
CA GLY A 17 -8.52 8.04 10.95
C GLY A 17 -8.40 6.69 11.68
N ILE A 18 -7.26 6.35 12.30
CA ILE A 18 -7.14 5.15 13.13
C ILE A 18 -7.73 5.47 14.50
N LYS A 19 -8.98 5.02 14.74
CA LYS A 19 -9.57 5.04 16.08
C LYS A 19 -8.94 3.91 16.89
N PHE A 20 -7.94 4.24 17.71
CA PHE A 20 -7.41 3.30 18.70
C PHE A 20 -8.34 3.24 19.93
N PRO A 21 -8.73 2.05 20.39
CA PRO A 21 -9.41 1.91 21.67
C PRO A 21 -8.50 2.42 22.81
N PRO A 22 -9.01 3.19 23.79
CA PRO A 22 -8.19 3.76 24.85
C PRO A 22 -7.48 2.70 25.72
N ALA A 23 -8.05 1.50 25.85
CA ALA A 23 -7.42 0.37 26.53
C ALA A 23 -6.09 -0.07 25.86
N ASN A 24 -6.01 0.04 24.53
CA ASN A 24 -4.81 -0.34 23.78
C ASN A 24 -3.72 0.73 23.85
N VAL A 25 -4.06 1.99 24.14
CA VAL A 25 -3.09 3.08 24.31
C VAL A 25 -2.28 2.90 25.60
N GLU A 26 -2.93 2.50 26.70
CA GLU A 26 -2.24 2.21 27.96
C GLU A 26 -1.36 0.96 27.86
N GLN A 27 -1.74 -0.01 27.03
CA GLN A 27 -0.91 -1.15 26.72
C GLN A 27 0.31 -0.76 25.86
N LEU A 28 0.12 0.11 24.86
CA LEU A 28 1.20 0.61 23.99
C LEU A 28 2.28 1.38 24.77
N LYS A 29 1.90 2.12 25.82
CA LYS A 29 2.86 2.80 26.71
C LYS A 29 3.78 1.83 27.47
N ARG A 30 3.37 0.57 27.60
CA ARG A 30 4.12 -0.46 28.35
C ARG A 30 4.92 -1.38 27.44
N THR A 31 4.62 -1.41 26.14
CA THR A 31 5.34 -2.24 25.18
C THR A 31 6.66 -1.60 24.79
N GLN A 32 7.71 -2.41 24.70
CA GLN A 32 8.98 -1.98 24.14
C GLN A 32 8.91 -2.00 22.61
N LEU A 33 9.76 -1.21 21.96
CA LEU A 33 9.74 -1.08 20.50
C LEU A 33 9.94 -2.41 19.77
N HIS A 34 10.81 -3.28 20.29
CA HIS A 34 11.03 -4.62 19.72
C HIS A 34 9.82 -5.56 19.84
N GLU A 35 8.84 -5.25 20.68
CA GLU A 35 7.60 -6.03 20.81
C GLU A 35 6.58 -5.62 19.75
N LEU A 36 6.81 -4.49 19.05
CA LEU A 36 5.94 -3.97 18.00
C LEU A 36 6.31 -4.49 16.60
N ILE A 37 7.46 -5.14 16.46
CA ILE A 37 7.92 -5.73 15.20
C ILE A 37 7.43 -7.17 15.04
N SER A 38 6.80 -7.45 13.90
CA SER A 38 6.46 -8.81 13.50
C SER A 38 7.66 -9.53 12.87
N SER A 39 7.60 -10.86 12.78
CA SER A 39 8.60 -11.65 12.04
C SER A 39 8.78 -11.18 10.59
N THR A 40 7.70 -10.78 9.94
CA THR A 40 7.71 -10.18 8.59
C THR A 40 8.50 -8.87 8.56
N THR A 41 8.30 -8.01 9.57
CA THR A 41 9.02 -6.74 9.68
C THR A 41 10.50 -6.99 9.91
N THR A 42 10.84 -7.91 10.82
CA THR A 42 12.22 -8.33 11.07
C THR A 42 12.91 -8.82 9.79
N ALA A 43 12.24 -9.68 9.01
CA ALA A 43 12.80 -10.16 7.74
C ALA A 43 13.02 -9.03 6.72
N ALA A 44 12.12 -8.07 6.66
CA ALA A 44 12.25 -6.91 5.76
C ALA A 44 13.38 -5.97 6.20
N LEU A 45 13.58 -5.77 7.51
CA LEU A 45 14.69 -4.98 8.04
C LEU A 45 16.03 -5.67 7.76
N LEU A 46 16.12 -6.99 7.97
CA LEU A 46 17.32 -7.76 7.65
C LEU A 46 17.64 -7.73 6.14
N SER A 47 16.64 -7.74 5.27
CA SER A 47 16.88 -7.72 3.81
C SER A 47 17.47 -6.41 3.31
N ILE A 48 17.28 -5.30 4.04
CA ILE A 48 17.91 -4.01 3.77
C ILE A 48 19.21 -3.80 4.57
N GLY A 49 19.72 -4.85 5.22
CA GLY A 49 20.96 -4.80 5.99
C GLY A 49 20.84 -4.10 7.35
N LEU A 50 19.63 -4.01 7.89
CA LEU A 50 19.35 -3.38 9.18
C LEU A 50 19.28 -4.44 10.27
N ASP A 51 20.18 -4.34 11.25
CA ASP A 51 20.18 -5.24 12.40
C ASP A 51 19.05 -4.87 13.37
N VAL A 52 18.15 -5.81 13.60
CA VAL A 52 17.04 -5.70 14.56
C VAL A 52 17.51 -5.57 16.01
N ALA A 53 18.79 -5.87 16.31
CA ALA A 53 19.38 -5.60 17.61
C ALA A 53 19.28 -4.11 18.01
N LEU A 54 19.22 -3.17 17.07
CA LEU A 54 19.07 -1.75 17.38
C LEU A 54 17.74 -1.42 18.06
N LEU A 55 16.71 -2.25 17.85
CA LEU A 55 15.38 -2.08 18.44
C LEU A 55 15.33 -2.60 19.89
N ASN A 56 16.38 -3.30 20.32
CA ASN A 56 16.55 -3.87 21.66
C ASN A 56 17.54 -3.05 22.48
N GLY A 57 17.04 -2.31 23.48
CA GLY A 57 17.88 -1.78 24.56
C GLY A 57 18.63 -0.47 24.28
N ILE A 58 18.48 0.14 23.10
CA ILE A 58 18.94 1.51 22.84
C ILE A 58 17.73 2.43 22.81
N ASP A 59 17.74 3.44 23.68
CA ASP A 59 16.71 4.47 23.68
C ASP A 59 16.69 5.21 22.33
N PRO A 60 15.51 5.40 21.70
CA PRO A 60 15.39 6.16 20.46
C PRO A 60 16.06 7.55 20.49
N GLU A 61 16.13 8.20 21.65
CA GLU A 61 16.82 9.49 21.82
C GLU A 61 18.33 9.38 21.53
N ASN A 62 18.93 8.20 21.71
CA ASN A 62 20.36 7.96 21.49
C ASN A 62 20.67 7.30 20.13
N TRP A 63 19.67 7.10 19.26
CA TRP A 63 19.90 6.46 17.96
C TRP A 63 20.84 7.24 17.05
N SER A 64 20.90 8.56 17.18
CA SER A 64 21.83 9.40 16.42
C SER A 64 23.29 9.02 16.63
N ASP A 65 23.63 8.48 17.81
CA ASP A 65 24.98 8.12 18.20
C ASP A 65 25.28 6.64 17.94
N CYS A 66 24.26 5.85 17.58
CA CYS A 66 24.38 4.44 17.28
C CYS A 66 24.90 4.22 15.85
N ILE A 67 26.10 3.63 15.72
CA ILE A 67 26.74 3.34 14.43
C ILE A 67 25.84 2.45 13.55
N HIS A 68 25.19 1.42 14.13
CA HIS A 68 24.30 0.54 13.39
C HIS A 68 23.09 1.29 12.82
N PHE A 69 22.52 2.21 13.60
CA PHE A 69 21.44 3.07 13.13
C PHE A 69 21.90 4.01 12.02
N GLN A 70 23.07 4.64 12.16
CA GLN A 70 23.61 5.53 11.13
C GLN A 70 23.83 4.81 9.78
N GLN A 71 24.36 3.59 9.83
CA GLN A 71 24.55 2.74 8.64
C GLN A 71 23.22 2.39 7.99
N ALA A 72 22.26 1.91 8.77
CA ALA A 72 20.90 1.64 8.34
C ALA A 72 20.22 2.85 7.71
N ALA A 73 20.29 4.01 8.38
CA ALA A 73 19.73 5.26 7.90
C ALA A 73 20.36 5.69 6.57
N ASN A 74 21.67 5.46 6.39
CA ASN A 74 22.34 5.74 5.13
C ASN A 74 21.86 4.80 4.01
N VAL A 75 21.72 3.50 4.27
CA VAL A 75 21.14 2.55 3.30
C VAL A 75 19.75 3.00 2.89
N VAL A 76 18.87 3.33 3.84
CA VAL A 76 17.51 3.80 3.57
C VAL A 76 17.50 5.11 2.77
N LYS A 77 18.41 6.05 3.07
CA LYS A 77 18.56 7.30 2.28
C LYS A 77 19.01 7.05 0.84
N CYS A 78 19.82 6.00 0.62
CA CYS A 78 20.28 5.60 -0.70
C CYS A 78 19.26 4.74 -1.46
N LEU A 79 18.17 4.29 -0.83
CA LEU A 79 17.11 3.57 -1.52
C LEU A 79 16.46 4.52 -2.53
N LYS A 80 16.67 4.21 -3.81
CA LYS A 80 15.99 4.89 -4.89
C LYS A 80 14.50 4.57 -4.79
N VAL A 81 13.68 5.57 -4.48
CA VAL A 81 12.22 5.46 -4.62
C VAL A 81 11.92 5.47 -6.11
N ILE A 82 11.94 4.29 -6.72
CA ILE A 82 11.55 4.12 -8.12
C ILE A 82 10.04 3.92 -8.11
N ASN A 83 9.33 4.58 -9.02
CA ASN A 83 7.91 4.34 -9.23
C ASN A 83 7.68 3.03 -10.01
N ASP A 84 8.49 2.02 -9.73
CA ASP A 84 8.63 0.78 -10.52
C ASP A 84 7.30 0.04 -10.57
N THR A 85 6.55 0.03 -9.45
CA THR A 85 5.24 -0.58 -9.37
C THR A 85 4.20 0.11 -10.26
N ALA A 86 4.18 1.46 -10.31
CA ALA A 86 3.24 2.16 -11.16
C ALA A 86 3.67 2.14 -12.64
N GLU A 87 4.97 2.24 -12.91
CA GLU A 87 5.52 2.08 -14.26
C GLU A 87 5.23 0.67 -14.79
N ARG A 88 5.41 -0.37 -13.96
CA ARG A 88 5.06 -1.75 -14.29
C ARG A 88 3.56 -1.93 -14.50
N SER A 89 2.71 -1.32 -13.68
CA SER A 89 1.25 -1.44 -13.86
C SER A 89 0.77 -0.75 -15.14
N ILE A 90 1.33 0.42 -15.47
CA ILE A 90 1.09 1.11 -16.74
C ILE A 90 1.57 0.25 -17.90
N ALA A 91 2.81 -0.26 -17.86
CA ALA A 91 3.37 -1.11 -18.91
C ALA A 91 2.54 -2.37 -19.13
N LEU A 92 2.06 -3.01 -18.05
CA LEU A 92 1.19 -4.17 -18.13
C LEU A 92 -0.15 -3.82 -18.78
N MET A 93 -0.79 -2.73 -18.35
CA MET A 93 -2.06 -2.27 -18.92
C MET A 93 -1.90 -1.94 -20.40
N THR A 94 -0.85 -1.22 -20.77
CA THR A 94 -0.53 -0.89 -22.16
C THR A 94 -0.27 -2.15 -23.00
N SER A 95 0.55 -3.08 -22.51
CA SER A 95 0.85 -4.33 -23.23
C SER A 95 -0.39 -5.20 -23.38
N PHE A 96 -1.24 -5.29 -22.36
CA PHE A 96 -2.50 -6.02 -22.44
C PHE A 96 -3.44 -5.40 -23.46
N ASN A 97 -3.63 -4.08 -23.40
CA ASN A 97 -4.47 -3.35 -24.33
C ASN A 97 -4.01 -3.54 -25.79
N GLN A 98 -2.69 -3.42 -26.03
CA GLN A 98 -2.08 -3.65 -27.34
C GLN A 98 -2.21 -5.09 -27.85
N SER A 99 -2.37 -6.08 -26.95
CA SER A 99 -2.60 -7.48 -27.32
C SER A 99 -4.01 -7.72 -27.87
N ILE A 100 -4.98 -6.88 -27.49
CA ILE A 100 -6.38 -6.97 -27.95
C ILE A 100 -6.55 -6.19 -29.25
N THR A 101 -6.11 -4.93 -29.26
CA THR A 101 -6.13 -4.08 -30.46
C THR A 101 -4.96 -3.10 -30.46
N LYS A 102 -4.50 -2.77 -31.67
CA LYS A 102 -3.46 -1.76 -31.90
C LYS A 102 -4.03 -0.35 -32.14
N SER A 103 -5.36 -0.21 -32.21
CA SER A 103 -6.06 1.05 -32.48
C SER A 103 -6.71 1.58 -31.21
N GLU A 104 -6.36 2.80 -30.81
CA GLU A 104 -6.98 3.46 -29.68
C GLU A 104 -8.49 3.64 -29.88
N ALA A 105 -8.93 3.90 -31.12
CA ALA A 105 -10.35 4.03 -31.44
C ALA A 105 -11.13 2.71 -31.24
N GLU A 106 -10.51 1.57 -31.53
CA GLU A 106 -11.11 0.26 -31.28
C GLU A 106 -11.12 -0.09 -29.79
N MET A 107 -10.06 0.29 -29.06
CA MET A 107 -10.00 0.15 -27.61
C MET A 107 -11.13 0.93 -26.92
N GLN A 108 -11.38 2.17 -27.34
CA GLN A 108 -12.47 2.97 -26.79
C GLN A 108 -13.86 2.34 -27.04
N LYS A 109 -14.08 1.78 -28.23
CA LYS A 109 -15.31 1.04 -28.53
C LYS A 109 -15.46 -0.20 -27.64
N LEU A 110 -14.38 -0.95 -27.43
CA LEU A 110 -14.38 -2.11 -26.55
C LEU A 110 -14.72 -1.73 -25.10
N ILE A 111 -14.13 -0.65 -24.59
CA ILE A 111 -14.43 -0.13 -23.24
C ILE A 111 -15.91 0.21 -23.12
N GLN A 112 -16.51 0.87 -24.12
CA GLN A 112 -17.93 1.19 -24.11
C GLN A 112 -18.79 -0.07 -24.05
N VAL A 113 -18.51 -1.07 -24.89
CA VAL A 113 -19.24 -2.35 -24.90
C VAL A 113 -19.14 -3.07 -23.55
N VAL A 114 -17.94 -3.10 -22.94
CA VAL A 114 -17.74 -3.73 -21.63
C VAL A 114 -18.54 -3.00 -20.54
N LYS A 115 -18.55 -1.66 -20.57
CA LYS A 115 -19.31 -0.84 -19.63
C LYS A 115 -20.81 -1.08 -19.77
N ASP A 116 -21.34 -1.00 -20.99
CA ASP A 116 -22.76 -1.21 -21.26
C ASP A 116 -23.20 -2.60 -20.80
N ASN A 117 -22.39 -3.64 -21.08
CA ASN A 117 -22.64 -4.99 -20.62
C ASN A 117 -22.59 -5.11 -19.08
N TRP A 118 -21.68 -4.40 -18.42
CA TRP A 118 -21.60 -4.40 -16.95
C TRP A 118 -22.82 -3.76 -16.30
N GLU A 119 -23.34 -2.68 -16.89
CA GLU A 119 -24.55 -1.99 -16.42
C GLU A 119 -25.83 -2.79 -16.69
N CYS A 120 -25.87 -3.58 -17.78
CA CYS A 120 -27.03 -4.40 -18.15
C CYS A 120 -27.09 -5.77 -17.45
N ILE A 121 -26.04 -6.25 -16.80
CA ILE A 121 -26.06 -7.53 -16.07
C ILE A 121 -26.50 -7.28 -14.61
N PRO A 122 -27.74 -7.67 -14.22
CA PRO A 122 -28.16 -7.60 -12.83
C PRO A 122 -27.35 -8.61 -12.01
N ASP A 123 -26.72 -8.12 -10.93
CA ASP A 123 -25.97 -8.91 -9.96
C ASP A 123 -24.73 -9.66 -10.52
N SER A 124 -23.81 -8.89 -11.10
CA SER A 124 -22.48 -9.35 -11.53
C SER A 124 -21.49 -9.62 -10.38
N SER A 125 -21.97 -9.78 -9.15
CA SER A 125 -21.12 -10.03 -7.99
C SER A 125 -20.38 -11.37 -8.15
N LYS A 126 -19.16 -11.45 -7.61
CA LYS A 126 -18.35 -12.68 -7.63
C LYS A 126 -19.09 -13.87 -6.99
N ALA A 127 -19.96 -13.58 -6.02
CA ALA A 127 -20.82 -14.56 -5.36
C ALA A 127 -21.92 -15.11 -6.28
N SER A 128 -22.55 -14.24 -7.08
CA SER A 128 -23.63 -14.62 -8.00
C SER A 128 -23.10 -15.41 -9.22
N LEU A 129 -21.91 -15.06 -9.72
CA LEU A 129 -21.21 -15.83 -10.76
C LEU A 129 -20.73 -17.22 -10.29
N ALA A 130 -20.30 -17.34 -9.04
CA ALA A 130 -19.90 -18.62 -8.45
C ALA A 130 -21.10 -19.55 -8.24
N SER A 131 -22.24 -19.01 -7.81
CA SER A 131 -23.49 -19.74 -7.62
C SER A 131 -24.08 -20.24 -8.94
N ALA A 132 -24.04 -19.44 -10.02
CA ALA A 132 -24.51 -19.84 -11.34
C ALA A 132 -23.75 -21.03 -11.94
N LYS A 133 -22.44 -21.15 -11.66
CA LYS A 133 -21.62 -22.31 -12.06
C LYS A 133 -21.95 -23.58 -11.28
N MET A 134 -22.48 -23.47 -10.06
CA MET A 134 -22.89 -24.63 -9.26
C MET A 134 -24.29 -25.13 -9.62
N ALA A 135 -25.17 -24.27 -10.15
CA ALA A 135 -26.51 -24.64 -10.60
C ALA A 135 -26.56 -25.34 -11.98
N THR A 136 -25.43 -25.44 -12.68
CA THR A 136 -25.31 -26.08 -14.01
C THR A 136 -24.66 -27.47 -13.96
N LYS A 137 -24.61 -28.10 -12.78
CA LYS A 137 -24.13 -29.46 -12.56
C LYS A 137 -25.23 -30.31 -11.94
#